data_AF-A0A2L2TA10-F1
#
_entry.id   AF-A0A2L2TA10-F1
#
_cell.length_a   1.000
_cell.length_b   1.000
_cell.length_c   1.000
_cell.angle_alpha   90.00
_cell.angle_beta   90.00
_cell.angle_gamma   90.00
#
_symmetry.space_group_name_H-M   'P 1'
#
loop_
_entity.id
_entity.type
_entity.pdbx_description
1 polymer ?
#
loop_
_entity_poly.entity_id
_entity_poly.type
_entity_poly.pdbx_seq_one_letter_code
_entity_poly.pdbx_strand_id
1 'polypeptide(L)'
;MKMKHAYLLGTLIQYSAQSWTLSGEAKAMVEDSMEWMDKFYDPKISQLYDLNSNAAMNHETLASAWYAVGLLARNSNNDISKAEDVIKYIIKDQFENPTDLWYGDYTREPEEPTVGTSWYPARMYGSWDPNWRGFVGLSFITIYEEFGDLLSDDLKVLMLESLHNCSIGDSYREGGVNGDNLYPSYSNPAIMRAIGTSWTGRKIGDDNMTQAGEDYAKEIIDLFDLHNTLSEFNSATYTGISLFGLTLWCKYGHDDSILSQRGPDLVRGVWNYTSQLWNPKMRNLAGPWDRSYSFDMTKSLGILSHFLAPIIGRKEAGVRQYPEVMSHARDWAWAPLIAVHSEFHNSLLSDELKDSLQTFDGERTYNGEAYYPPYDLDTRNITTWLTESLMIGAQSYRTKSANGPSNNKAQFHPAVAHWAYGDDNIGWLSLRPTESHVLMQVSPRKLKVTYPKGTSSSVFTFVVSPSLAKRDVKSWADIQGVSISVSGNVNSMPEITFAGRYGGSGSPIYDHNHWTMVHKMPAVFEGAPEIIIEFELDAALKGYPGLVKQTR
;
A
#
# COMPACT_ATOMS: atom_id res chain seq x y z
N MET A 1 15.44 23.53 -75.30
CA MET A 1 15.16 22.22 -74.68
C MET A 1 15.89 22.18 -73.32
N LYS A 2 15.20 22.52 -72.22
CA LYS A 2 15.76 22.48 -70.85
C LYS A 2 14.89 21.54 -70.03
N MET A 3 15.42 20.37 -69.68
CA MET A 3 14.82 19.44 -68.73
C MET A 3 14.83 20.05 -67.33
N LYS A 4 13.67 20.13 -66.68
CA LYS A 4 13.55 20.34 -65.24
C LYS A 4 13.28 18.97 -64.61
N HIS A 5 14.21 18.52 -63.77
CA HIS A 5 14.01 17.39 -62.87
C HIS A 5 13.14 17.87 -61.70
N ALA A 6 11.96 17.26 -61.53
CA ALA A 6 11.15 17.44 -60.34
C ALA A 6 11.58 16.39 -59.30
N TYR A 7 12.18 16.85 -58.21
CA TYR A 7 12.37 16.03 -57.01
C TYR A 7 11.03 15.93 -56.29
N LEU A 8 10.49 14.71 -56.18
CA LEU A 8 9.41 14.40 -55.23
C LEU A 8 10.03 14.40 -53.83
N LEU A 9 9.72 15.40 -53.00
CA LEU A 9 9.92 15.31 -51.56
C LEU A 9 8.83 14.38 -51.00
N GLY A 10 9.24 13.18 -50.60
CA GLY A 10 8.42 12.31 -49.76
C GLY A 10 8.16 13.00 -48.42
N THR A 11 6.90 13.27 -48.12
CA THR A 11 6.47 13.76 -46.82
C THR A 11 6.56 12.60 -45.84
N LEU A 12 7.59 12.59 -44.99
CA LEU A 12 7.63 11.75 -43.80
C LEU A 12 6.49 12.23 -42.88
N ILE A 13 5.38 11.49 -42.88
CA ILE A 13 4.39 11.60 -41.82
C ILE A 13 5.04 10.98 -40.59
N GLN A 14 5.63 11.80 -39.73
CA GLN A 14 5.84 11.41 -38.34
C GLN A 14 4.44 11.19 -37.77
N TYR A 15 4.04 9.92 -37.61
CA TYR A 15 3.01 9.57 -36.66
C TYR A 15 3.54 10.02 -35.30
N SER A 16 3.10 11.20 -34.86
CA SER A 16 3.13 11.51 -33.45
C SER A 16 2.17 10.50 -32.84
N ALA A 17 2.73 9.49 -32.18
CA ALA A 17 1.93 8.56 -31.43
C ALA A 17 1.11 9.37 -30.43
N GLN A 18 -0.21 9.21 -30.46
CA GLN A 18 -1.04 9.73 -29.39
C GLN A 18 -0.66 8.94 -28.14
N SER A 19 0.16 9.55 -27.29
CA SER A 19 0.22 9.17 -25.89
C SER A 19 -1.21 9.20 -25.35
N TRP A 20 -1.56 8.29 -24.45
CA TRP A 20 -2.78 8.42 -23.65
C TRP A 20 -2.90 9.87 -23.14
N THR A 21 -4.10 10.47 -23.15
CA THR A 21 -4.30 11.92 -22.90
C THR A 21 -4.09 12.31 -21.44
N LEU A 22 -2.96 11.92 -20.86
CA LEU A 22 -2.52 12.32 -19.53
C LEU A 22 -2.03 13.76 -19.56
N SER A 23 -2.27 14.47 -18.47
CA SER A 23 -1.78 15.83 -18.27
C SER A 23 -1.29 16.02 -16.84
N GLY A 24 -0.59 17.14 -16.61
CA GLY A 24 -0.12 17.53 -15.29
C GLY A 24 0.74 16.46 -14.60
N GLU A 25 0.51 16.26 -13.31
CA GLU A 25 1.28 15.32 -12.49
C GLU A 25 1.08 13.87 -12.93
N ALA A 26 -0.12 13.45 -13.35
CA ALA A 26 -0.36 12.09 -13.80
C ALA A 26 0.54 11.71 -14.99
N LYS A 27 0.73 12.64 -15.94
CA LYS A 27 1.67 12.46 -17.04
C LYS A 27 3.11 12.37 -16.55
N ALA A 28 3.53 13.29 -15.68
CA ALA A 28 4.90 13.32 -15.15
C ALA A 28 5.24 12.03 -14.38
N MET A 29 4.29 11.49 -13.62
CA MET A 29 4.43 10.21 -12.92
C MET A 29 4.70 9.05 -13.89
N VAL A 30 3.97 8.97 -15.01
CA VAL A 30 4.21 7.96 -16.05
C VAL A 30 5.58 8.13 -16.67
N GLU A 31 5.92 9.35 -17.10
CA GLU A 31 7.20 9.62 -17.78
C GLU A 31 8.39 9.25 -16.88
N ASP A 32 8.39 9.70 -15.63
CA ASP A 32 9.50 9.48 -14.69
C ASP A 32 9.59 8.00 -14.24
N SER A 33 8.45 7.35 -13.99
CA SER A 33 8.42 5.93 -13.61
C SER A 33 8.87 5.04 -14.76
N MET A 34 8.46 5.35 -15.99
CA MET A 34 8.88 4.62 -17.17
C MET A 34 10.36 4.84 -17.49
N GLU A 35 10.91 6.05 -17.33
CA GLU A 35 12.35 6.28 -17.49
C GLU A 35 13.16 5.42 -16.51
N TRP A 36 12.68 5.27 -15.27
CA TRP A 36 13.33 4.41 -14.29
C TRP A 36 13.21 2.92 -14.65
N MET A 37 12.00 2.42 -14.93
CA MET A 37 11.78 1.01 -15.28
C MET A 37 12.48 0.60 -16.59
N ASP A 38 12.62 1.49 -17.57
CA ASP A 38 13.36 1.23 -18.81
C ASP A 38 14.82 0.82 -18.53
N LYS A 39 15.43 1.25 -17.42
CA LYS A 39 16.79 0.87 -17.01
C LYS A 39 16.89 -0.58 -16.53
N PHE A 40 15.76 -1.19 -16.17
CA PHE A 40 15.65 -2.56 -15.68
C PHE A 40 15.11 -3.53 -16.74
N TYR A 41 14.70 -3.05 -17.92
CA TYR A 41 14.14 -3.91 -18.96
C TYR A 41 15.22 -4.75 -19.66
N ASP A 42 15.07 -6.08 -19.64
CA ASP A 42 15.86 -7.02 -20.43
C ASP A 42 15.10 -7.40 -21.72
N PRO A 43 15.53 -6.91 -22.90
CA PRO A 43 14.88 -7.25 -24.16
C PRO A 43 15.08 -8.71 -24.59
N LYS A 44 15.93 -9.51 -23.93
CA LYS A 44 16.16 -10.92 -24.30
C LYS A 44 15.04 -11.83 -23.85
N ILE A 45 14.43 -11.53 -22.70
CA ILE A 45 13.31 -12.28 -22.15
C ILE A 45 12.05 -11.42 -22.00
N SER A 46 12.14 -10.13 -22.34
CA SER A 46 11.02 -9.18 -22.29
C SER A 46 10.42 -9.06 -20.89
N GLN A 47 11.27 -8.95 -19.87
CA GLN A 47 10.89 -8.74 -18.47
C GLN A 47 11.79 -7.69 -17.81
N LEU A 48 11.35 -7.12 -16.70
CA LEU A 48 12.16 -6.27 -15.83
C LEU A 48 13.02 -7.12 -14.89
N TYR A 49 14.28 -6.72 -14.67
CA TYR A 49 15.06 -7.13 -13.51
C TYR A 49 14.39 -6.66 -12.20
N ASP A 50 14.67 -7.34 -11.08
CA ASP A 50 14.18 -6.96 -9.75
C ASP A 50 14.46 -5.47 -9.45
N LEU A 51 13.39 -4.68 -9.34
CA LEU A 51 13.44 -3.24 -9.11
C LEU A 51 14.04 -2.88 -7.74
N ASN A 52 14.09 -3.81 -6.79
CA ASN A 52 14.78 -3.62 -5.52
C ASN A 52 16.28 -3.95 -5.59
N SER A 53 16.75 -4.58 -6.67
CA SER A 53 18.13 -5.08 -6.81
C SER A 53 18.56 -5.98 -5.64
N ASN A 54 17.63 -6.73 -5.05
CA ASN A 54 17.90 -7.71 -3.99
C ASN A 54 18.35 -9.05 -4.57
N ALA A 55 17.93 -9.38 -5.80
CA ALA A 55 18.36 -10.57 -6.52
C ALA A 55 19.50 -10.28 -7.51
N ALA A 56 20.39 -11.24 -7.72
CA ALA A 56 21.54 -11.11 -8.60
C ALA A 56 21.15 -11.24 -10.08
N MET A 57 20.54 -10.18 -10.62
CA MET A 57 20.03 -10.11 -12.00
C MET A 57 18.90 -11.11 -12.32
N ASN A 58 18.07 -11.46 -11.33
CA ASN A 58 16.80 -12.15 -11.60
C ASN A 58 15.73 -11.15 -12.03
N HIS A 59 14.72 -11.65 -12.73
CA HIS A 59 13.61 -10.84 -13.21
C HIS A 59 12.39 -10.96 -12.30
N GLU A 60 11.47 -10.02 -12.44
CA GLU A 60 10.23 -9.99 -11.65
C GLU A 60 9.00 -9.84 -12.55
N THR A 61 8.12 -10.84 -12.51
CA THR A 61 6.91 -10.90 -13.35
C THR A 61 5.92 -9.79 -13.00
N LEU A 62 5.71 -9.54 -11.70
CA LEU A 62 4.70 -8.59 -11.24
C LEU A 62 5.01 -7.15 -11.67
N ALA A 63 6.25 -6.69 -11.50
CA ALA A 63 6.66 -5.37 -11.96
C ALA A 63 6.61 -5.26 -13.49
N SER A 64 6.89 -6.34 -14.21
CA SER A 64 6.79 -6.39 -15.67
C SER A 64 5.35 -6.23 -16.17
N ALA A 65 4.36 -6.77 -15.48
CA ALA A 65 2.95 -6.53 -15.79
C ALA A 65 2.59 -5.04 -15.68
N TRP A 66 3.09 -4.36 -14.65
CA TRP A 66 2.88 -2.92 -14.46
C TRP A 66 3.60 -2.08 -15.52
N TYR A 67 4.81 -2.49 -15.90
CA TYR A 67 5.57 -1.89 -16.99
C TYR A 67 4.84 -1.97 -18.33
N ALA A 68 4.15 -3.08 -18.62
CA ALA A 68 3.34 -3.20 -19.84
C ALA A 68 2.21 -2.16 -19.92
N VAL A 69 1.55 -1.85 -18.79
CA VAL A 69 0.57 -0.75 -18.71
C VAL A 69 1.24 0.58 -19.08
N GLY A 70 2.42 0.86 -18.51
CA GLY A 70 3.14 2.11 -18.76
C GLY A 70 3.72 2.22 -20.18
N LEU A 71 4.16 1.12 -20.79
CA LEU A 71 4.55 1.07 -22.19
C LEU A 71 3.38 1.51 -23.09
N LEU A 72 2.19 0.95 -22.87
CA LEU A 72 1.01 1.27 -23.67
C LEU A 72 0.49 2.69 -23.39
N ALA A 73 0.54 3.15 -22.14
CA ALA A 73 0.16 4.52 -21.80
C ALA A 73 1.10 5.56 -22.45
N ARG A 74 2.41 5.29 -22.44
CA ARG A 74 3.43 6.15 -23.07
C ARG A 74 3.34 6.10 -24.59
N ASN A 75 3.07 4.92 -25.15
CA ASN A 75 2.90 4.66 -26.57
C ASN A 75 3.98 5.30 -27.45
N SER A 76 5.25 5.15 -27.11
CA SER A 76 6.35 5.76 -27.85
C SER A 76 7.21 4.70 -28.55
N ASN A 77 7.74 5.01 -29.73
CA ASN A 77 8.69 4.15 -30.43
C ASN A 77 8.19 2.70 -30.61
N ASN A 78 8.81 1.72 -29.94
CA ASN A 78 8.46 0.30 -29.99
C ASN A 78 7.72 -0.18 -28.73
N ASP A 79 7.15 0.72 -27.94
CA ASP A 79 6.50 0.38 -26.67
C ASP A 79 5.35 -0.62 -26.85
N ILE A 80 4.52 -0.50 -27.89
CA ILE A 80 3.43 -1.47 -28.17
C ILE A 80 4.01 -2.88 -28.35
N SER A 81 5.02 -3.03 -29.21
CA SER A 81 5.64 -4.34 -29.47
C SER A 81 6.27 -4.91 -28.20
N LYS A 82 6.96 -4.08 -27.39
CA LYS A 82 7.52 -4.52 -26.11
C LYS A 82 6.43 -4.96 -25.15
N ALA A 83 5.32 -4.22 -25.07
CA ALA A 83 4.21 -4.56 -24.20
C ALA A 83 3.60 -5.90 -24.60
N GLU A 84 3.39 -6.14 -25.90
CA GLU A 84 2.94 -7.44 -26.37
C GLU A 84 3.90 -8.57 -25.99
N ASP A 85 5.21 -8.37 -26.13
CA ASP A 85 6.20 -9.39 -25.80
C ASP A 85 6.23 -9.69 -24.29
N VAL A 86 6.13 -8.65 -23.45
CA VAL A 86 6.02 -8.78 -21.99
C VAL A 86 4.77 -9.58 -21.63
N ILE A 87 3.60 -9.22 -22.16
CA ILE A 87 2.32 -9.87 -21.86
C ILE A 87 2.35 -11.34 -22.31
N LYS A 88 2.85 -11.62 -23.51
CA LYS A 88 2.98 -13.00 -24.03
C LYS A 88 3.89 -13.84 -23.15
N TYR A 89 4.97 -13.27 -22.63
CA TYR A 89 5.85 -13.98 -21.70
C TYR A 89 5.11 -14.34 -20.41
N ILE A 90 4.45 -13.37 -19.77
CA ILE A 90 3.74 -13.58 -18.51
C ILE A 90 2.64 -14.64 -18.67
N ILE A 91 1.86 -14.58 -19.75
CA ILE A 91 0.80 -15.58 -20.01
C ILE A 91 1.39 -16.96 -20.21
N LYS A 92 2.48 -17.09 -20.97
CA LYS A 92 3.15 -18.37 -21.21
C LYS A 92 3.68 -19.01 -19.93
N ASP A 93 4.04 -18.20 -18.94
CA ASP A 93 4.58 -18.64 -17.66
C ASP A 93 3.50 -18.84 -16.58
N GLN A 94 2.21 -18.70 -16.93
CA GLN A 94 1.10 -18.96 -16.03
C GLN A 94 1.00 -20.46 -15.70
N PHE A 95 0.63 -20.79 -14.46
CA PHE A 95 0.48 -22.18 -14.04
C PHE A 95 -0.85 -22.80 -14.52
N GLU A 96 -0.76 -23.90 -15.27
CA GLU A 96 -1.92 -24.49 -15.98
C GLU A 96 -2.48 -25.77 -15.37
N ASN A 97 -1.88 -26.34 -14.33
CA ASN A 97 -2.38 -27.59 -13.73
C ASN A 97 -3.53 -27.31 -12.73
N PRO A 98 -4.79 -27.68 -13.03
CA PRO A 98 -5.94 -27.35 -12.17
C PRO A 98 -5.98 -28.12 -10.84
N THR A 99 -5.10 -29.11 -10.65
CA THR A 99 -4.99 -29.82 -9.37
C THR A 99 -4.13 -29.08 -8.34
N ASP A 100 -3.37 -28.08 -8.79
CA ASP A 100 -2.46 -27.32 -7.94
C ASP A 100 -3.16 -26.08 -7.36
N LEU A 101 -2.85 -25.76 -6.09
CA LEU A 101 -3.40 -24.56 -5.43
C LEU A 101 -2.98 -23.24 -6.09
N TRP A 102 -1.90 -23.27 -6.87
CA TRP A 102 -1.36 -22.14 -7.62
C TRP A 102 -1.82 -22.11 -9.09
N TYR A 103 -2.82 -22.92 -9.49
CA TYR A 103 -3.43 -22.84 -10.82
C TYR A 103 -3.88 -21.41 -11.15
N GLY A 104 -3.66 -20.97 -12.39
CA GLY A 104 -4.00 -19.63 -12.87
C GLY A 104 -3.17 -18.50 -12.25
N ASP A 105 -2.26 -18.82 -11.32
CA ASP A 105 -1.27 -17.87 -10.80
C ASP A 105 -0.07 -17.77 -11.74
N TYR A 106 0.83 -16.84 -11.47
CA TYR A 106 2.00 -16.55 -12.29
C TYR A 106 3.29 -16.83 -11.51
N THR A 107 4.36 -17.13 -12.22
CA THR A 107 5.68 -17.24 -11.59
C THR A 107 6.08 -15.94 -10.92
N ARG A 108 6.81 -16.04 -9.81
CA ARG A 108 7.33 -14.87 -9.10
C ARG A 108 8.50 -14.23 -9.84
N GLU A 109 9.42 -15.11 -10.24
CA GLU A 109 10.59 -14.80 -11.04
C GLU A 109 10.61 -15.81 -12.21
N PRO A 110 10.84 -15.36 -13.44
CA PRO A 110 11.02 -16.26 -14.60
C PRO A 110 12.08 -17.36 -14.40
N GLU A 111 13.06 -17.13 -13.52
CA GLU A 111 14.13 -18.07 -13.21
C GLU A 111 13.74 -19.17 -12.21
N GLU A 112 12.55 -19.14 -11.62
CA GLU A 112 12.21 -20.05 -10.54
C GLU A 112 11.98 -21.51 -11.01
N PRO A 113 12.31 -22.51 -10.19
CA PRO A 113 12.00 -23.90 -10.52
C PRO A 113 10.49 -24.17 -10.49
N THR A 114 10.05 -25.30 -11.04
CA THR A 114 8.65 -25.72 -10.96
C THR A 114 8.19 -25.91 -9.50
N VAL A 115 7.15 -25.17 -9.12
CA VAL A 115 6.50 -25.25 -7.80
C VAL A 115 5.97 -26.66 -7.54
N GLY A 116 6.09 -27.12 -6.29
CA GLY A 116 5.58 -28.44 -5.86
C GLY A 116 6.58 -29.59 -6.05
N THR A 117 7.73 -29.33 -6.67
CA THR A 117 8.82 -30.32 -6.75
C THR A 117 9.53 -30.48 -5.40
N SER A 118 10.30 -31.56 -5.22
CA SER A 118 11.10 -31.76 -3.99
C SER A 118 12.15 -30.67 -3.75
N TRP A 119 12.59 -29.98 -4.81
CA TRP A 119 13.60 -28.93 -4.77
C TRP A 119 13.00 -27.53 -4.58
N TYR A 120 11.72 -27.35 -4.97
CA TYR A 120 10.98 -26.11 -4.83
C TYR A 120 9.57 -26.41 -4.29
N PRO A 121 9.48 -26.84 -3.02
CA PRO A 121 8.22 -27.29 -2.43
C PRO A 121 7.22 -26.14 -2.35
N ALA A 122 5.94 -26.46 -2.60
CA ALA A 122 4.87 -25.49 -2.57
C ALA A 122 4.75 -24.82 -1.19
N ARG A 123 4.95 -23.51 -1.16
CA ARG A 123 4.79 -22.67 0.03
C ARG A 123 4.11 -21.36 -0.36
N MET A 124 2.85 -21.21 0.06
CA MET A 124 2.07 -19.98 -0.12
C MET A 124 2.80 -18.79 0.54
N TYR A 125 2.80 -17.64 -0.13
CA TYR A 125 3.61 -16.44 0.20
C TYR A 125 5.13 -16.70 0.22
N GLY A 126 5.55 -17.70 -0.53
CA GLY A 126 6.93 -18.20 -0.59
C GLY A 126 7.29 -18.57 -2.02
N SER A 127 7.17 -19.86 -2.36
CA SER A 127 7.44 -20.34 -3.72
C SER A 127 6.36 -19.94 -4.74
N TRP A 128 5.24 -19.40 -4.25
CA TRP A 128 4.15 -18.79 -5.02
C TRP A 128 3.40 -17.80 -4.11
N ASP A 129 2.67 -16.85 -4.66
CA ASP A 129 1.87 -15.88 -3.90
C ASP A 129 0.50 -15.70 -4.54
N PRO A 130 -0.58 -16.21 -3.90
CA PRO A 130 -1.92 -16.23 -4.50
C PRO A 130 -2.50 -14.84 -4.80
N ASN A 131 -1.93 -13.76 -4.24
CA ASN A 131 -2.37 -12.41 -4.56
C ASN A 131 -1.92 -11.94 -5.95
N TRP A 132 -0.92 -12.58 -6.55
CA TRP A 132 -0.35 -12.18 -7.84
C TRP A 132 -1.36 -12.32 -8.97
N ARG A 133 -2.27 -13.30 -8.89
CA ARG A 133 -3.50 -13.39 -9.69
C ARG A 133 -4.21 -12.04 -9.83
N GLY A 134 -4.55 -11.42 -8.70
CA GLY A 134 -5.22 -10.12 -8.69
C GLY A 134 -4.36 -9.01 -9.27
N PHE A 135 -3.09 -8.91 -8.87
CA PHE A 135 -2.25 -7.80 -9.34
C PHE A 135 -1.93 -7.86 -10.85
N VAL A 136 -1.62 -9.04 -11.38
CA VAL A 136 -1.39 -9.24 -12.82
C VAL A 136 -2.71 -9.16 -13.58
N GLY A 137 -3.75 -9.83 -13.09
CA GLY A 137 -5.08 -9.84 -13.72
C GLY A 137 -5.66 -8.44 -13.87
N LEU A 138 -5.61 -7.61 -12.83
CA LEU A 138 -6.10 -6.23 -12.92
C LEU A 138 -5.24 -5.37 -13.84
N SER A 139 -3.94 -5.63 -13.95
CA SER A 139 -3.09 -4.99 -14.96
C SER A 139 -3.55 -5.36 -16.38
N PHE A 140 -3.89 -6.64 -16.62
CA PHE A 140 -4.43 -7.10 -17.90
C PHE A 140 -5.81 -6.52 -18.21
N ILE A 141 -6.69 -6.38 -17.21
CA ILE A 141 -7.99 -5.71 -17.37
C ILE A 141 -7.79 -4.25 -17.78
N THR A 142 -6.92 -3.51 -17.06
CA THR A 142 -6.55 -2.14 -17.44
C THR A 142 -6.01 -2.07 -18.87
N ILE A 143 -5.12 -3.00 -19.25
CA ILE A 143 -4.57 -3.05 -20.61
C ILE A 143 -5.68 -3.30 -21.65
N TYR A 144 -6.56 -4.26 -21.38
CA TYR A 144 -7.62 -4.64 -22.31
C TYR A 144 -8.59 -3.47 -22.53
N GLU A 145 -9.02 -2.81 -21.46
CA GLU A 145 -10.04 -1.75 -21.52
C GLU A 145 -9.48 -0.42 -22.03
N GLU A 146 -8.26 -0.03 -21.65
CA GLU A 146 -7.71 1.28 -22.03
C GLU A 146 -6.90 1.23 -23.33
N PHE A 147 -6.30 0.08 -23.65
CA PHE A 147 -5.29 -0.04 -24.71
C PHE A 147 -5.54 -1.21 -25.66
N GLY A 148 -6.65 -1.94 -25.54
CA GLY A 148 -6.93 -3.14 -26.34
C GLY A 148 -6.94 -2.90 -27.86
N ASP A 149 -7.26 -1.68 -28.30
CA ASP A 149 -7.23 -1.29 -29.72
C ASP A 149 -5.81 -1.19 -30.30
N LEU A 150 -4.79 -1.11 -29.43
CA LEU A 150 -3.38 -1.12 -29.84
C LEU A 150 -2.81 -2.53 -30.00
N LEU A 151 -3.50 -3.54 -29.46
CA LEU A 151 -3.01 -4.91 -29.37
C LEU A 151 -3.54 -5.77 -30.52
N SER A 152 -2.75 -6.78 -30.89
CA SER A 152 -3.21 -7.84 -31.79
C SER A 152 -4.40 -8.62 -31.22
N ASP A 153 -5.30 -9.03 -32.12
CA ASP A 153 -6.49 -9.81 -31.74
C ASP A 153 -6.11 -11.15 -31.09
N ASP A 154 -5.06 -11.82 -31.60
CA ASP A 154 -4.54 -13.07 -31.02
C ASP A 154 -4.09 -12.87 -29.56
N LEU A 155 -3.42 -11.75 -29.25
CA LEU A 155 -3.00 -11.46 -27.88
C LEU A 155 -4.19 -11.20 -26.97
N LYS A 156 -5.21 -10.49 -27.44
CA LYS A 156 -6.45 -10.27 -26.66
C LYS A 156 -7.13 -11.58 -26.30
N VAL A 157 -7.14 -12.57 -27.20
CA VAL A 157 -7.67 -13.92 -26.91
C VAL A 157 -6.86 -14.59 -25.80
N LEU A 158 -5.53 -14.60 -25.91
CA LEU A 158 -4.64 -15.16 -24.88
C LEU A 158 -4.80 -14.48 -23.52
N MET A 159 -4.97 -13.16 -23.50
CA MET A 159 -5.23 -12.41 -22.27
C MET A 159 -6.53 -12.84 -21.61
N LEU A 160 -7.61 -13.03 -22.38
CA LEU A 160 -8.89 -13.50 -21.83
C LEU A 160 -8.80 -14.94 -21.30
N GLU A 161 -8.07 -15.83 -21.98
CA GLU A 161 -7.80 -17.19 -21.48
C GLU A 161 -7.00 -17.15 -20.16
N SER A 162 -5.99 -16.30 -20.07
CA SER A 162 -5.19 -16.13 -18.85
C SER A 162 -6.03 -15.56 -17.70
N LEU A 163 -6.89 -14.58 -17.96
CA LEU A 163 -7.81 -13.99 -16.98
C LEU A 163 -8.87 -15.00 -16.52
N HIS A 164 -9.36 -15.85 -17.42
CA HIS A 164 -10.24 -16.97 -17.06
C HIS A 164 -9.54 -17.93 -16.10
N ASN A 165 -8.33 -18.39 -16.43
CA ASN A 165 -7.56 -19.28 -15.54
C ASN A 165 -7.28 -18.63 -14.19
N CYS A 166 -6.92 -17.34 -14.19
CA CYS A 166 -6.72 -16.53 -12.99
C CYS A 166 -7.99 -16.51 -12.12
N SER A 167 -9.15 -16.24 -12.70
CA SER A 167 -10.44 -16.20 -12.00
C SER A 167 -10.84 -17.56 -11.43
N ILE A 168 -10.58 -18.66 -12.16
CA ILE A 168 -10.78 -20.02 -11.64
C ILE A 168 -9.79 -20.30 -10.50
N GLY A 169 -8.52 -19.92 -10.62
CA GLY A 169 -7.53 -20.06 -9.56
C GLY A 169 -7.87 -19.29 -8.29
N ASP A 170 -8.48 -18.10 -8.42
CA ASP A 170 -8.98 -17.33 -7.30
C ASP A 170 -10.16 -18.01 -6.57
N SER A 171 -10.90 -18.90 -7.24
CA SER A 171 -11.91 -19.74 -6.57
C SER A 171 -11.31 -20.76 -5.61
N TYR A 172 -9.99 -21.00 -5.65
CA TYR A 172 -9.29 -21.89 -4.72
C TYR A 172 -8.90 -21.17 -3.43
N ARG A 173 -9.04 -19.84 -3.40
CA ARG A 173 -8.67 -18.98 -2.27
C ARG A 173 -9.83 -18.80 -1.31
N GLU A 174 -9.96 -19.75 -0.40
CA GLU A 174 -11.02 -19.75 0.61
C GLU A 174 -10.41 -19.62 2.01
N GLY A 175 -10.67 -18.50 2.67
CA GLY A 175 -10.10 -18.20 3.98
C GLY A 175 -10.31 -19.33 5.01
N GLY A 176 -9.21 -19.83 5.58
CA GLY A 176 -9.22 -20.92 6.56
C GLY A 176 -9.22 -22.34 5.95
N VAL A 177 -9.29 -22.44 4.61
CA VAL A 177 -9.18 -23.69 3.85
C VAL A 177 -7.78 -23.74 3.21
N ASN A 178 -7.13 -24.91 3.24
CA ASN A 178 -5.80 -25.13 2.66
C ASN A 178 -4.69 -24.13 3.11
N GLY A 179 -4.89 -23.47 4.26
CA GLY A 179 -3.98 -22.45 4.77
C GLY A 179 -4.10 -21.07 4.12
N ASP A 180 -5.09 -20.85 3.24
CA ASP A 180 -5.37 -19.54 2.64
C ASP A 180 -6.01 -18.59 3.66
N ASN A 181 -5.84 -17.30 3.44
CA ASN A 181 -6.30 -16.22 4.31
C ASN A 181 -7.20 -15.20 3.59
N LEU A 182 -7.62 -15.48 2.36
CA LEU A 182 -8.51 -14.61 1.61
C LEU A 182 -9.93 -14.70 2.19
N TYR A 183 -10.24 -13.70 3.01
CA TYR A 183 -11.59 -13.39 3.45
C TYR A 183 -12.02 -12.07 2.79
N PRO A 184 -13.33 -11.77 2.70
CA PRO A 184 -13.82 -10.45 2.25
C PRO A 184 -13.20 -9.28 3.04
N SER A 185 -12.90 -9.52 4.32
CA SER A 185 -12.24 -8.58 5.23
C SER A 185 -10.77 -8.31 4.90
N TYR A 186 -10.16 -9.06 3.97
CA TYR A 186 -8.78 -8.79 3.54
C TYR A 186 -8.67 -7.52 2.69
N SER A 187 -9.79 -6.83 2.43
CA SER A 187 -9.89 -5.56 1.70
C SER A 187 -9.25 -5.63 0.32
N ASN A 188 -7.94 -5.37 0.18
CA ASN A 188 -7.31 -5.20 -1.12
C ASN A 188 -7.38 -6.45 -2.02
N PRO A 189 -6.95 -7.67 -1.64
CA PRO A 189 -7.00 -8.79 -2.56
C PRO A 189 -8.45 -9.26 -2.78
N ALA A 190 -9.33 -9.04 -1.79
CA ALA A 190 -10.74 -9.33 -1.89
C ALA A 190 -11.44 -8.42 -2.93
N ILE A 191 -11.19 -7.11 -2.88
CA ILE A 191 -11.68 -6.13 -3.85
C ILE A 191 -11.17 -6.46 -5.25
N MET A 192 -9.89 -6.85 -5.38
CA MET A 192 -9.30 -7.27 -6.65
C MET A 192 -9.98 -8.53 -7.21
N ARG A 193 -10.17 -9.58 -6.39
CA ARG A 193 -10.87 -10.82 -6.78
C ARG A 193 -12.26 -10.53 -7.34
N ALA A 194 -13.03 -9.70 -6.65
CA ALA A 194 -14.42 -9.41 -7.03
C ALA A 194 -14.54 -8.83 -8.45
N ILE A 195 -13.77 -7.79 -8.78
CA ILE A 195 -13.79 -7.21 -10.13
C ILE A 195 -13.11 -8.10 -11.15
N GLY A 196 -11.99 -8.72 -10.81
CA GLY A 196 -11.29 -9.65 -11.71
C GLY A 196 -12.22 -10.77 -12.18
N THR A 197 -12.95 -11.38 -11.24
CA THR A 197 -13.88 -12.48 -11.51
C THR A 197 -15.14 -12.00 -12.25
N SER A 198 -15.81 -10.94 -11.76
CA SER A 198 -17.05 -10.46 -12.39
C SER A 198 -16.83 -9.94 -13.81
N TRP A 199 -15.80 -9.11 -14.02
CA TRP A 199 -15.45 -8.57 -15.33
C TRP A 199 -15.09 -9.69 -16.31
N THR A 200 -14.26 -10.65 -15.89
CA THR A 200 -13.82 -11.76 -16.77
C THR A 200 -15.01 -12.61 -17.19
N GLY A 201 -15.87 -13.02 -16.26
CA GLY A 201 -17.08 -13.79 -16.55
C GLY A 201 -17.97 -13.09 -17.56
N ARG A 202 -18.19 -11.77 -17.42
CA ARG A 202 -19.01 -11.01 -18.37
C ARG A 202 -18.37 -10.93 -19.74
N LYS A 203 -17.06 -10.74 -19.79
CA LYS A 203 -16.32 -10.60 -21.05
C LYS A 203 -16.36 -11.87 -21.91
N ILE A 204 -16.40 -13.04 -21.27
CA ILE A 204 -16.44 -14.34 -21.96
C ILE A 204 -17.84 -14.98 -22.01
N GLY A 205 -18.84 -14.37 -21.36
CA GLY A 205 -20.21 -14.89 -21.30
C GLY A 205 -20.40 -16.07 -20.34
N ASP A 206 -19.64 -16.12 -19.24
CA ASP A 206 -19.81 -17.09 -18.15
C ASP A 206 -20.60 -16.48 -16.98
N ASP A 207 -21.90 -16.77 -16.95
CA ASP A 207 -22.84 -16.27 -15.94
C ASP A 207 -22.46 -16.72 -14.51
N ASN A 208 -21.90 -17.92 -14.33
CA ASN A 208 -21.52 -18.40 -12.99
C ASN A 208 -20.31 -17.64 -12.46
N MET A 209 -19.31 -17.41 -13.32
CA MET A 209 -18.14 -16.61 -12.96
C MET A 209 -18.55 -15.16 -12.67
N THR A 210 -19.41 -14.58 -13.51
CA THR A 210 -19.97 -13.24 -13.24
C THR A 210 -20.63 -13.19 -11.87
N GLN A 211 -21.56 -14.11 -11.59
CA GLN A 211 -22.28 -14.12 -10.33
C GLN A 211 -21.35 -14.34 -9.13
N ALA A 212 -20.33 -15.20 -9.25
CA ALA A 212 -19.35 -15.42 -8.19
C ALA A 212 -18.60 -14.12 -7.81
N GLY A 213 -18.23 -13.30 -8.79
CA GLY A 213 -17.62 -11.99 -8.53
C GLY A 213 -18.58 -10.99 -7.87
N GLU A 214 -19.85 -10.97 -8.30
CA GLU A 214 -20.90 -10.10 -7.75
C GLU A 214 -21.25 -10.49 -6.30
N ASP A 215 -21.36 -11.79 -6.01
CA ASP A 215 -21.63 -12.31 -4.66
C ASP A 215 -20.48 -11.97 -3.70
N TYR A 216 -19.23 -12.14 -4.16
CA TYR A 216 -18.07 -11.78 -3.37
C TYR A 216 -17.96 -10.26 -3.13
N ALA A 217 -18.31 -9.44 -4.14
CA ALA A 217 -18.43 -7.99 -3.98
C ALA A 217 -19.46 -7.62 -2.90
N LYS A 218 -20.61 -8.31 -2.89
CA LYS A 218 -21.65 -8.10 -1.88
C LYS A 218 -21.14 -8.36 -0.46
N GLU A 219 -20.34 -9.40 -0.22
CA GLU A 219 -19.77 -9.66 1.12
C GLU A 219 -18.83 -8.54 1.58
N ILE A 220 -18.03 -7.98 0.67
CA ILE A 220 -17.13 -6.84 0.95
C ILE A 220 -17.96 -5.59 1.28
N ILE A 221 -19.01 -5.33 0.49
CA ILE A 221 -19.93 -4.22 0.69
C ILE A 221 -20.64 -4.34 2.04
N ASP A 222 -21.16 -5.53 2.38
CA ASP A 222 -21.85 -5.78 3.65
C ASP A 222 -20.91 -5.52 4.85
N LEU A 223 -19.62 -5.85 4.74
CA LEU A 223 -18.61 -5.51 5.76
C LEU A 223 -18.34 -4.01 5.83
N PHE A 224 -18.20 -3.34 4.68
CA PHE A 224 -17.98 -1.90 4.63
C PHE A 224 -19.15 -1.14 5.26
N ASP A 225 -20.39 -1.54 4.94
CA ASP A 225 -21.63 -0.89 5.40
C ASP A 225 -21.85 -1.00 6.92
N LEU A 226 -21.11 -1.87 7.62
CA LEU A 226 -21.12 -1.91 9.08
C LEU A 226 -20.64 -0.59 9.70
N HIS A 227 -19.56 -0.01 9.15
CA HIS A 227 -18.82 1.09 9.77
C HIS A 227 -18.41 2.22 8.81
N ASN A 228 -18.69 2.08 7.52
CA ASN A 228 -18.19 2.93 6.43
C ASN A 228 -16.64 2.98 6.39
N THR A 229 -16.00 1.87 6.73
CA THR A 229 -14.55 1.70 6.73
C THR A 229 -14.18 0.35 6.12
N LEU A 230 -12.98 0.27 5.55
CA LEU A 230 -12.42 -1.02 5.16
C LEU A 230 -12.00 -1.82 6.41
N SER A 231 -12.21 -3.14 6.36
CA SER A 231 -11.79 -4.06 7.43
C SER A 231 -10.30 -3.96 7.72
N GLU A 232 -9.45 -3.97 6.69
CA GLU A 232 -8.03 -3.61 6.82
C GLU A 232 -7.90 -2.09 6.97
N PHE A 233 -7.93 -1.62 8.21
CA PHE A 233 -7.99 -0.20 8.52
C PHE A 233 -6.62 0.46 8.40
N ASN A 234 -6.62 1.44 7.50
CA ASN A 234 -5.67 2.50 7.26
C ASN A 234 -4.21 2.06 7.03
N SER A 235 -3.74 2.18 5.79
CA SER A 235 -2.35 1.95 5.44
C SER A 235 -2.00 2.74 4.18
N ALA A 236 -0.87 3.46 4.19
CA ALA A 236 -0.46 4.20 3.00
C ALA A 236 -0.31 3.28 1.76
N THR A 237 0.18 2.05 1.92
CA THR A 237 0.27 1.09 0.82
C THR A 237 -1.09 0.47 0.49
N TYR A 238 -1.75 -0.15 1.46
CA TYR A 238 -2.94 -0.96 1.16
C TYR A 238 -4.23 -0.14 0.94
N THR A 239 -4.34 1.06 1.49
CA THR A 239 -5.40 2.01 1.11
C THR A 239 -5.27 2.34 -0.38
N GLY A 240 -4.04 2.56 -0.88
CA GLY A 240 -3.78 2.80 -2.30
C GLY A 240 -4.20 1.62 -3.19
N ILE A 241 -3.85 0.38 -2.82
CA ILE A 241 -4.27 -0.81 -3.59
C ILE A 241 -5.79 -0.98 -3.57
N SER A 242 -6.42 -0.77 -2.41
CA SER A 242 -7.88 -0.85 -2.29
C SER A 242 -8.59 0.20 -3.15
N LEU A 243 -8.08 1.43 -3.17
CA LEU A 243 -8.59 2.50 -4.05
C LEU A 243 -8.40 2.15 -5.52
N PHE A 244 -7.27 1.54 -5.92
CA PHE A 244 -7.08 1.07 -7.29
C PHE A 244 -8.16 0.05 -7.68
N GLY A 245 -8.33 -1.01 -6.90
CA GLY A 245 -9.37 -2.02 -7.16
C GLY A 245 -10.78 -1.43 -7.22
N LEU A 246 -11.15 -0.56 -6.26
CA LEU A 246 -12.46 0.12 -6.26
C LEU A 246 -12.62 1.08 -7.44
N THR A 247 -11.54 1.69 -7.93
CA THR A 247 -11.60 2.50 -9.16
C THR A 247 -12.00 1.65 -10.35
N LEU A 248 -11.49 0.41 -10.43
CA LEU A 248 -11.85 -0.52 -11.49
C LEU A 248 -13.29 -1.01 -11.36
N TRP A 249 -13.81 -1.15 -10.13
CA TRP A 249 -15.24 -1.41 -9.92
C TRP A 249 -16.10 -0.32 -10.56
N CYS A 250 -15.76 0.94 -10.29
CA CYS A 250 -16.47 2.09 -10.82
C CYS A 250 -16.33 2.22 -12.35
N LYS A 251 -15.15 1.94 -12.90
CA LYS A 251 -14.83 2.21 -14.31
C LYS A 251 -15.23 1.07 -15.25
N TYR A 252 -15.05 -0.17 -14.81
CA TYR A 252 -15.16 -1.37 -15.66
C TYR A 252 -16.25 -2.34 -15.20
N GLY A 253 -16.88 -2.12 -14.04
CA GLY A 253 -18.11 -2.82 -13.70
C GLY A 253 -19.20 -2.47 -14.70
N HIS A 254 -19.95 -3.47 -15.18
CA HIS A 254 -21.09 -3.25 -16.06
C HIS A 254 -22.18 -2.42 -15.36
N ASP A 255 -22.99 -1.65 -16.08
CA ASP A 255 -23.98 -0.71 -15.49
C ASP A 255 -24.99 -1.38 -14.54
N ASP A 256 -25.31 -2.66 -14.76
CA ASP A 256 -26.21 -3.45 -13.90
C ASP A 256 -25.51 -4.19 -12.75
N SER A 257 -24.18 -4.08 -12.64
CA SER A 257 -23.35 -4.73 -11.63
C SER A 257 -23.45 -4.05 -10.27
N ILE A 258 -23.40 -4.83 -9.18
CA ILE A 258 -23.30 -4.26 -7.83
C ILE A 258 -21.99 -3.49 -7.64
N LEU A 259 -20.93 -3.88 -8.37
CA LEU A 259 -19.61 -3.25 -8.30
C LEU A 259 -19.67 -1.80 -8.80
N SER A 260 -20.29 -1.55 -9.96
CA SER A 260 -20.41 -0.20 -10.53
C SER A 260 -21.40 0.66 -9.74
N GLN A 261 -22.45 0.06 -9.19
CA GLN A 261 -23.47 0.74 -8.40
C GLN A 261 -22.95 1.18 -7.03
N ARG A 262 -22.18 0.33 -6.34
CA ARG A 262 -21.69 0.59 -4.97
C ARG A 262 -20.25 1.10 -4.91
N GLY A 263 -19.43 0.83 -5.93
CA GLY A 263 -18.04 1.29 -6.01
C GLY A 263 -17.86 2.78 -5.69
N PRO A 264 -18.66 3.70 -6.27
CA PRO A 264 -18.54 5.13 -5.99
C PRO A 264 -18.81 5.50 -4.52
N ASP A 265 -19.68 4.76 -3.82
CA ASP A 265 -19.92 4.96 -2.38
C ASP A 265 -18.70 4.54 -1.56
N LEU A 266 -18.12 3.37 -1.87
CA LEU A 266 -16.95 2.84 -1.16
C LEU A 266 -15.72 3.73 -1.38
N VAL A 267 -15.46 4.19 -2.62
CA VAL A 267 -14.36 5.14 -2.91
C VAL A 267 -14.52 6.41 -2.09
N ARG A 268 -15.71 7.03 -2.08
CA ARG A 268 -15.97 8.25 -1.30
C ARG A 268 -15.84 8.02 0.20
N GLY A 269 -16.34 6.90 0.72
CA GLY A 269 -16.22 6.56 2.13
C GLY A 269 -14.76 6.36 2.55
N VAL A 270 -13.95 5.66 1.73
CA VAL A 270 -12.50 5.50 1.96
C VAL A 270 -11.79 6.85 2.01
N TRP A 271 -12.08 7.72 1.06
CA TRP A 271 -11.49 9.07 1.04
C TRP A 271 -11.96 9.94 2.20
N ASN A 272 -13.22 9.80 2.64
CA ASN A 272 -13.77 10.60 3.71
C ASN A 272 -13.06 10.37 5.05
N TYR A 273 -12.71 9.13 5.41
CA TYR A 273 -11.87 8.92 6.59
C TYR A 273 -10.39 9.21 6.29
N THR A 274 -9.89 8.92 5.09
CA THR A 274 -8.48 9.16 4.73
C THR A 274 -8.12 10.65 4.81
N SER A 275 -8.99 11.56 4.34
CA SER A 275 -8.74 13.01 4.39
C SER A 275 -8.68 13.55 5.83
N GLN A 276 -9.49 12.99 6.74
CA GLN A 276 -9.47 13.35 8.15
C GLN A 276 -8.18 12.90 8.86
N LEU A 277 -7.61 11.77 8.41
CA LEU A 277 -6.38 11.18 8.95
C LEU A 277 -5.11 11.72 8.29
N TRP A 278 -5.22 12.34 7.11
CA TRP A 278 -4.11 12.96 6.41
C TRP A 278 -3.65 14.24 7.11
N ASN A 279 -2.35 14.42 7.30
CA ASN A 279 -1.77 15.69 7.74
C ASN A 279 -0.93 16.30 6.60
N PRO A 280 -1.41 17.34 5.90
CA PRO A 280 -0.69 17.92 4.76
C PRO A 280 0.63 18.60 5.13
N LYS A 281 0.80 19.10 6.37
CA LYS A 281 2.08 19.70 6.77
C LYS A 281 3.16 18.66 7.03
N MET A 282 2.77 17.56 7.66
CA MET A 282 3.67 16.43 7.86
C MET A 282 3.79 15.57 6.60
N ARG A 283 2.85 15.67 5.64
CA ARG A 283 2.72 14.82 4.46
C ARG A 283 2.68 13.34 4.84
N ASN A 284 1.94 13.04 5.91
CA ASN A 284 1.87 11.72 6.49
C ASN A 284 0.45 11.43 6.98
N LEU A 285 0.11 10.15 7.00
CA LEU A 285 -1.18 9.65 7.47
C LEU A 285 -1.08 9.35 8.97
N ALA A 286 -2.10 9.70 9.76
CA ALA A 286 -2.16 9.27 11.16
C ALA A 286 -2.37 7.76 11.27
N GLY A 287 -1.79 7.14 12.31
CA GLY A 287 -2.16 5.78 12.73
C GLY A 287 -3.57 5.76 13.34
N PRO A 288 -4.07 4.59 13.79
CA PRO A 288 -3.44 3.28 13.77
C PRO A 288 -3.42 2.65 12.36
N TRP A 289 -2.65 1.58 12.20
CA TRP A 289 -2.57 0.84 10.93
C TRP A 289 -2.60 -0.67 11.17
N ASP A 290 -3.45 -1.36 10.42
CA ASP A 290 -3.55 -2.82 10.49
C ASP A 290 -2.39 -3.54 9.85
N ARG A 291 -1.92 -2.94 8.75
CA ARG A 291 -0.68 -3.35 8.10
C ARG A 291 0.02 -2.14 7.56
N SER A 292 1.25 -1.89 8.01
CA SER A 292 2.11 -0.90 7.38
C SER A 292 3.53 -1.45 7.24
N TYR A 293 4.22 -0.95 6.22
CA TYR A 293 5.65 -1.17 6.03
C TYR A 293 6.50 0.02 6.49
N SER A 294 5.87 1.17 6.76
CA SER A 294 6.55 2.39 7.13
C SER A 294 5.76 3.24 8.14
N PHE A 295 6.50 4.10 8.82
CA PHE A 295 6.00 5.11 9.75
C PHE A 295 6.07 6.53 9.16
N ASP A 296 6.73 6.69 8.00
CA ASP A 296 7.06 8.01 7.43
C ASP A 296 6.93 7.96 5.91
N MET A 297 5.82 8.50 5.40
CA MET A 297 5.52 8.59 3.96
C MET A 297 6.49 9.50 3.18
N THR A 298 7.30 10.33 3.87
CA THR A 298 8.31 11.19 3.21
C THR A 298 9.65 10.48 2.96
N LYS A 299 9.79 9.26 3.49
CA LYS A 299 10.98 8.39 3.38
C LYS A 299 10.68 7.03 2.78
N SER A 300 9.44 6.58 2.84
CA SER A 300 8.98 5.32 2.25
C SER A 300 7.76 5.57 1.39
N LEU A 301 7.78 5.04 0.17
CA LEU A 301 6.72 5.25 -0.79
C LEU A 301 5.53 4.34 -0.49
N GLY A 302 4.39 4.93 -0.17
CA GLY A 302 3.11 4.23 -0.09
C GLY A 302 2.28 4.47 -1.35
N ILE A 303 1.52 3.46 -1.78
CA ILE A 303 0.72 3.54 -3.01
C ILE A 303 -0.31 4.69 -2.95
N LEU A 304 -0.85 5.04 -1.79
CA LEU A 304 -1.74 6.21 -1.59
C LEU A 304 -1.13 7.52 -2.10
N SER A 305 0.20 7.68 -2.02
CA SER A 305 0.88 8.89 -2.53
C SER A 305 0.68 9.10 -4.04
N HIS A 306 0.49 8.03 -4.81
CA HIS A 306 0.20 8.11 -6.24
C HIS A 306 -1.20 8.64 -6.54
N PHE A 307 -2.15 8.46 -5.62
CA PHE A 307 -3.49 9.06 -5.72
C PHE A 307 -3.51 10.52 -5.23
N LEU A 308 -2.71 10.83 -4.20
CA LEU A 308 -2.57 12.20 -3.69
C LEU A 308 -1.85 13.10 -4.70
N ALA A 309 -0.80 12.62 -5.36
CA ALA A 309 0.05 13.46 -6.22
C ALA A 309 -0.72 14.17 -7.35
N PRO A 310 -1.65 13.53 -8.11
CA PRO A 310 -2.48 14.21 -9.08
C PRO A 310 -3.45 15.27 -8.51
N ILE A 311 -3.75 15.23 -7.21
CA ILE A 311 -4.67 16.16 -6.54
C ILE A 311 -3.91 17.34 -5.94
N ILE A 312 -2.85 17.07 -5.17
CA ILE A 312 -2.15 18.07 -4.35
C ILE A 312 -0.69 18.31 -4.78
N GLY A 313 -0.22 17.61 -5.81
CA GLY A 313 1.16 17.66 -6.30
C GLY A 313 2.09 16.67 -5.59
N ARG A 314 3.08 16.17 -6.33
CA ARG A 314 4.03 15.12 -5.89
C ARG A 314 4.69 15.40 -4.54
N LYS A 315 5.24 16.61 -4.39
CA LYS A 315 5.97 17.01 -3.17
C LYS A 315 5.08 16.99 -1.94
N GLU A 316 3.84 17.47 -2.07
CA GLU A 316 2.88 17.55 -0.97
C GLU A 316 2.27 16.16 -0.67
N ALA A 317 2.24 15.25 -1.64
CA ALA A 317 1.91 13.83 -1.44
C ALA A 317 3.00 13.01 -0.74
N GLY A 318 4.11 13.64 -0.31
CA GLY A 318 5.24 12.98 0.35
C GLY A 318 6.22 12.30 -0.61
N VAL A 319 6.01 12.38 -1.92
CA VAL A 319 6.87 11.74 -2.93
C VAL A 319 8.10 12.61 -3.19
N ARG A 320 9.28 11.99 -3.13
CA ARG A 320 10.57 12.66 -3.42
C ARG A 320 10.70 12.94 -4.92
N GLN A 321 11.57 13.89 -5.27
CA GLN A 321 11.91 14.16 -6.68
C GLN A 321 12.43 12.91 -7.41
N TYR A 322 13.18 12.08 -6.68
CA TYR A 322 13.71 10.79 -7.14
C TYR A 322 13.10 9.68 -6.25
N PRO A 323 11.91 9.15 -6.58
CA PRO A 323 11.24 8.15 -5.75
C PRO A 323 12.06 6.87 -5.53
N GLU A 324 12.97 6.55 -6.44
CA GLU A 324 13.81 5.36 -6.40
C GLU A 324 14.80 5.31 -5.22
N VAL A 325 15.03 6.43 -4.52
CA VAL A 325 15.86 6.48 -3.30
C VAL A 325 15.07 6.24 -2.02
N MET A 326 13.73 6.20 -2.11
CA MET A 326 12.85 5.97 -0.96
C MET A 326 12.86 4.48 -0.58
N SER A 327 12.56 4.17 0.68
CA SER A 327 12.18 2.81 1.06
C SER A 327 10.90 2.40 0.32
N HIS A 328 10.73 1.12 -0.01
CA HIS A 328 9.63 0.64 -0.87
C HIS A 328 9.60 1.34 -2.25
N ALA A 329 10.75 1.77 -2.78
CA ALA A 329 10.89 2.41 -4.10
C ALA A 329 10.25 1.61 -5.25
N ARG A 330 10.21 0.28 -5.16
CA ARG A 330 9.49 -0.58 -6.10
C ARG A 330 8.05 -0.13 -6.36
N ASP A 331 7.38 0.40 -5.34
CA ASP A 331 5.99 0.86 -5.48
C ASP A 331 5.85 2.02 -6.48
N TRP A 332 6.93 2.68 -6.90
CA TRP A 332 6.90 3.68 -7.97
C TRP A 332 6.48 3.10 -9.32
N ALA A 333 6.63 1.78 -9.52
CA ALA A 333 6.13 1.07 -10.70
C ALA A 333 4.59 1.03 -10.76
N TRP A 334 3.87 1.39 -9.68
CA TRP A 334 2.40 1.58 -9.72
C TRP A 334 1.97 2.87 -10.41
N ALA A 335 2.88 3.83 -10.61
CA ALA A 335 2.56 5.12 -11.18
C ALA A 335 1.74 5.04 -12.48
N PRO A 336 2.06 4.17 -13.47
CA PRO A 336 1.26 4.06 -14.68
C PRO A 336 -0.15 3.54 -14.46
N LEU A 337 -0.34 2.54 -13.59
CA LEU A 337 -1.67 1.99 -13.29
C LEU A 337 -2.60 3.05 -12.73
N ILE A 338 -2.08 3.87 -11.82
CA ILE A 338 -2.87 4.90 -11.14
C ILE A 338 -3.04 6.13 -12.03
N ALA A 339 -2.01 6.55 -12.74
CA ALA A 339 -2.05 7.73 -13.60
C ALA A 339 -3.09 7.60 -14.72
N VAL A 340 -3.16 6.44 -15.39
CA VAL A 340 -4.15 6.15 -16.45
C VAL A 340 -5.59 6.28 -15.95
N HIS A 341 -5.83 6.10 -14.65
CA HIS A 341 -7.16 6.16 -14.04
C HIS A 341 -7.41 7.44 -13.24
N SER A 342 -6.39 8.30 -13.09
CA SER A 342 -6.43 9.44 -12.17
C SER A 342 -7.54 10.44 -12.46
N GLU A 343 -7.78 10.80 -13.72
CA GLU A 343 -8.85 11.73 -14.10
C GLU A 343 -10.23 11.18 -13.72
N PHE A 344 -10.50 9.92 -14.09
CA PHE A 344 -11.75 9.25 -13.73
C PHE A 344 -11.90 9.13 -12.22
N HIS A 345 -10.86 8.66 -11.52
CA HIS A 345 -10.87 8.54 -10.07
C HIS A 345 -11.19 9.88 -9.38
N ASN A 346 -10.53 10.95 -9.81
CA ASN A 346 -10.71 12.29 -9.25
C ASN A 346 -12.10 12.86 -9.53
N SER A 347 -12.77 12.42 -10.59
CA SER A 347 -14.17 12.79 -10.87
C SER A 347 -15.17 12.22 -9.86
N LEU A 348 -14.79 11.16 -9.12
CA LEU A 348 -15.60 10.57 -8.05
C LEU A 348 -15.51 11.35 -6.73
N LEU A 349 -14.58 12.31 -6.63
CA LEU A 349 -14.28 13.07 -5.41
C LEU A 349 -14.85 14.48 -5.49
N SER A 350 -15.41 14.97 -4.37
CA SER A 350 -15.90 16.35 -4.30
C SER A 350 -14.74 17.35 -4.26
N ASP A 351 -14.99 18.59 -4.67
CA ASP A 351 -14.00 19.66 -4.62
C ASP A 351 -13.60 19.96 -3.17
N GLU A 352 -14.55 19.94 -2.22
CA GLU A 352 -14.25 20.14 -0.80
C GLU A 352 -13.31 19.07 -0.24
N LEU A 353 -13.46 17.82 -0.67
CA LEU A 353 -12.56 16.75 -0.26
C LEU A 353 -11.15 16.98 -0.80
N LYS A 354 -11.03 17.32 -2.09
CA LYS A 354 -9.73 17.60 -2.72
C LYS A 354 -9.05 18.81 -2.09
N ASP A 355 -9.80 19.84 -1.71
CA ASP A 355 -9.29 21.01 -1.01
C ASP A 355 -8.80 20.68 0.41
N SER A 356 -9.53 19.82 1.14
CA SER A 356 -9.14 19.40 2.50
C SER A 356 -7.80 18.66 2.58
N LEU A 357 -7.30 18.14 1.45
CA LEU A 357 -6.01 17.45 1.35
C LEU A 357 -4.83 18.42 1.23
N GLN A 358 -5.06 19.68 0.88
CA GLN A 358 -4.01 20.67 0.60
C GLN A 358 -3.54 21.43 1.85
N THR A 359 -4.45 21.74 2.77
CA THR A 359 -4.16 22.57 3.95
C THR A 359 -4.61 21.92 5.25
N PHE A 360 -3.88 22.22 6.33
CA PHE A 360 -4.25 21.77 7.66
C PHE A 360 -5.17 22.83 8.28
N ASP A 361 -6.47 22.53 8.35
CA ASP A 361 -7.49 23.52 8.71
C ASP A 361 -7.78 23.62 10.21
N GLY A 362 -6.96 22.99 11.04
CA GLY A 362 -7.02 23.12 12.50
C GLY A 362 -6.98 21.77 13.22
N GLU A 363 -6.85 21.87 14.55
CA GLU A 363 -6.87 20.71 15.42
C GLU A 363 -8.16 19.90 15.23
N ARG A 364 -8.03 18.58 15.04
CA ARG A 364 -9.17 17.70 14.80
C ARG A 364 -9.01 16.34 15.45
N THR A 365 -10.16 15.72 15.74
CA THR A 365 -10.26 14.35 16.24
C THR A 365 -11.12 13.55 15.27
N TYR A 366 -10.64 12.38 14.85
CA TYR A 366 -11.46 11.40 14.13
C TYR A 366 -11.84 10.28 15.09
N ASN A 367 -13.11 9.87 15.03
CA ASN A 367 -13.60 8.66 15.67
C ASN A 367 -14.22 7.77 14.59
N GLY A 368 -13.87 6.50 14.60
CA GLY A 368 -14.42 5.53 13.67
C GLY A 368 -14.31 4.12 14.22
N GLU A 369 -14.82 3.18 13.44
CA GLU A 369 -14.85 1.77 13.80
C GLU A 369 -14.33 0.93 12.64
N ALA A 370 -13.81 -0.26 12.92
CA ALA A 370 -13.42 -1.23 11.89
C ALA A 370 -13.64 -2.65 12.41
N TYR A 371 -13.90 -3.58 11.49
CA TYR A 371 -14.12 -4.99 11.82
C TYR A 371 -13.50 -5.91 10.77
N TYR A 372 -12.61 -6.81 11.22
CA TYR A 372 -11.85 -7.74 10.38
C TYR A 372 -12.12 -9.19 10.81
N PRO A 373 -13.27 -9.76 10.44
CA PRO A 373 -13.55 -11.17 10.69
C PRO A 373 -12.63 -12.07 9.83
N PRO A 374 -12.27 -13.27 10.29
CA PRO A 374 -12.63 -13.86 11.57
C PRO A 374 -11.59 -13.56 12.67
N TYR A 375 -10.67 -12.61 12.46
CA TYR A 375 -9.57 -12.35 13.38
C TYR A 375 -9.97 -11.46 14.55
N ASP A 376 -10.79 -10.46 14.27
CA ASP A 376 -11.44 -9.62 15.27
C ASP A 376 -12.57 -10.41 15.96
N LEU A 377 -12.57 -10.37 17.30
CA LEU A 377 -13.63 -10.97 18.12
C LEU A 377 -14.77 -9.99 18.41
N ASP A 378 -14.54 -8.70 18.18
CA ASP A 378 -15.50 -7.59 18.26
C ASP A 378 -15.03 -6.41 17.39
N THR A 379 -15.90 -5.41 17.22
CA THR A 379 -15.57 -4.16 16.51
C THR A 379 -14.46 -3.40 17.22
N ARG A 380 -13.47 -2.93 16.45
CA ARG A 380 -12.40 -2.08 16.94
C ARG A 380 -12.82 -0.62 16.94
N ASN A 381 -12.52 0.08 18.03
CA ASN A 381 -12.79 1.51 18.17
C ASN A 381 -11.53 2.31 17.88
N ILE A 382 -11.58 3.19 16.89
CA ILE A 382 -10.46 4.01 16.44
C ILE A 382 -10.67 5.45 16.89
N THR A 383 -9.63 6.03 17.48
CA THR A 383 -9.59 7.47 17.78
C THR A 383 -8.25 8.02 17.34
N THR A 384 -8.27 9.17 16.66
CA THR A 384 -7.08 9.95 16.36
C THR A 384 -7.27 11.39 16.80
N TRP A 385 -6.18 12.05 17.16
CA TRP A 385 -6.12 13.47 17.46
C TRP A 385 -4.92 14.07 16.73
N LEU A 386 -5.15 15.12 15.96
CA LEU A 386 -4.17 15.74 15.08
C LEU A 386 -4.12 17.25 15.32
N THR A 387 -2.91 17.77 15.39
CA THR A 387 -2.56 19.18 15.19
C THR A 387 -1.65 19.29 13.97
N GLU A 388 -1.25 20.51 13.60
CA GLU A 388 -0.38 20.73 12.45
C GLU A 388 0.96 19.96 12.55
N SER A 389 1.47 19.75 13.77
CA SER A 389 2.82 19.22 14.02
C SER A 389 2.89 18.04 15.00
N LEU A 390 1.75 17.54 15.48
CA LEU A 390 1.66 16.36 16.34
C LEU A 390 0.36 15.62 16.04
N MET A 391 0.45 14.31 15.83
CA MET A 391 -0.71 13.46 15.57
C MET A 391 -0.57 12.13 16.30
N ILE A 392 -1.63 11.73 17.01
CA ILE A 392 -1.71 10.52 17.83
C ILE A 392 -2.92 9.74 17.35
N GLY A 393 -2.78 8.45 17.09
CA GLY A 393 -3.89 7.60 16.72
C GLY A 393 -3.76 6.20 17.30
N ALA A 394 -4.88 5.64 17.75
CA ALA A 394 -4.93 4.30 18.31
C ALA A 394 -6.26 3.61 18.03
N GLN A 395 -6.25 2.28 18.10
CA GLN A 395 -7.45 1.45 18.04
C GLN A 395 -7.55 0.49 19.23
N SER A 396 -8.63 0.54 19.99
CA SER A 396 -8.95 -0.52 20.93
C SER A 396 -9.32 -1.79 20.17
N TYR A 397 -8.78 -2.95 20.56
CA TYR A 397 -9.02 -4.20 19.86
C TYR A 397 -9.11 -5.41 20.78
N ARG A 398 -9.87 -6.40 20.34
CA ARG A 398 -9.86 -7.76 20.86
C ARG A 398 -9.79 -8.75 19.71
N THR A 399 -8.66 -9.44 19.60
CA THR A 399 -8.33 -10.30 18.47
C THR A 399 -8.01 -11.72 18.93
N LYS A 400 -8.00 -12.67 17.99
CA LYS A 400 -7.56 -14.05 18.23
C LYS A 400 -6.08 -14.16 18.63
N SER A 401 -5.25 -13.20 18.23
CA SER A 401 -3.82 -13.15 18.53
C SER A 401 -3.36 -11.72 18.83
N ALA A 402 -2.28 -11.56 19.59
CA ALA A 402 -1.66 -10.25 19.84
C ALA A 402 -1.04 -9.62 18.57
N ASN A 403 -0.97 -10.34 17.46
CA ASN A 403 -0.30 -9.87 16.24
C ASN A 403 -1.25 -9.12 15.30
N GLY A 404 -2.47 -8.80 15.74
CA GLY A 404 -3.48 -8.12 14.94
C GLY A 404 -4.13 -8.98 13.86
N PRO A 405 -4.98 -8.38 13.01
CA PRO A 405 -5.76 -9.11 12.00
C PRO A 405 -4.90 -9.85 10.96
N SER A 406 -3.77 -9.28 10.56
CA SER A 406 -2.82 -9.92 9.63
C SER A 406 -1.97 -11.02 10.26
N ASN A 407 -2.12 -11.26 11.56
CA ASN A 407 -1.25 -12.12 12.38
C ASN A 407 0.26 -11.83 12.18
N ASN A 408 0.59 -10.58 11.85
CA ASN A 408 1.96 -10.15 11.59
C ASN A 408 2.30 -8.95 12.48
N LYS A 409 2.96 -9.24 13.59
CA LYS A 409 3.39 -8.22 14.56
C LYS A 409 4.25 -7.13 13.91
N ALA A 410 5.02 -7.43 12.86
CA ALA A 410 5.85 -6.42 12.20
C ALA A 410 5.03 -5.38 11.43
N GLN A 411 3.82 -5.70 10.99
CA GLN A 411 2.93 -4.81 10.22
C GLN A 411 1.85 -4.15 11.07
N PHE A 412 1.47 -4.76 12.19
CA PHE A 412 0.38 -4.27 13.02
C PHE A 412 0.84 -3.16 13.97
N HIS A 413 0.29 -1.96 13.78
CA HIS A 413 0.63 -0.74 14.52
C HIS A 413 -0.64 -0.14 15.15
N PRO A 414 -1.13 -0.72 16.27
CA PRO A 414 -2.42 -0.36 16.82
C PRO A 414 -2.42 0.96 17.62
N ALA A 415 -1.25 1.54 17.89
CA ALA A 415 -1.13 2.92 18.35
C ALA A 415 0.16 3.55 17.82
N VAL A 416 0.04 4.77 17.31
CA VAL A 416 1.14 5.52 16.71
C VAL A 416 1.03 7.00 17.07
N ALA A 417 2.16 7.61 17.40
CA ALA A 417 2.29 9.06 17.49
C ALA A 417 3.36 9.54 16.52
N HIS A 418 3.14 10.68 15.86
CA HIS A 418 4.12 11.36 15.04
C HIS A 418 4.22 12.83 15.41
N TRP A 419 5.42 13.40 15.29
CA TRP A 419 5.64 14.83 15.46
C TRP A 419 6.60 15.37 14.41
N ALA A 420 6.40 16.61 13.99
CA ALA A 420 7.33 17.32 13.13
C ALA A 420 8.49 17.88 13.96
N TYR A 421 9.72 17.74 13.45
CA TYR A 421 10.89 18.40 14.03
C TYR A 421 11.90 18.80 12.95
N GLY A 422 12.42 20.03 13.02
CA GLY A 422 13.18 20.62 11.92
C GLY A 422 12.34 20.79 10.64
N ASP A 423 13.00 21.13 9.53
CA ASP A 423 12.30 21.59 8.34
C ASP A 423 11.54 20.48 7.56
N ASP A 424 11.91 19.21 7.73
CA ASP A 424 11.33 18.08 6.96
C ASP A 424 11.39 16.73 7.70
N ASN A 425 11.69 16.68 9.00
CA ASN A 425 11.77 15.40 9.71
C ASN A 425 10.51 15.10 10.50
N ILE A 426 10.12 13.84 10.45
CA ILE A 426 9.04 13.27 11.25
C ILE A 426 9.66 12.31 12.26
N GLY A 427 9.37 12.56 13.53
CA GLY A 427 9.61 11.62 14.60
C GLY A 427 8.37 10.75 14.78
N TRP A 428 8.58 9.51 15.19
CA TRP A 428 7.48 8.57 15.36
C TRP A 428 7.70 7.65 16.56
N LEU A 429 6.59 7.21 17.13
CA LEU A 429 6.48 6.22 18.18
C LEU A 429 5.36 5.25 17.83
N SER A 430 5.59 3.94 17.97
CA SER A 430 4.55 2.92 17.76
C SER A 430 4.52 1.89 18.88
N LEU A 431 3.32 1.53 19.33
CA LEU A 431 3.11 0.41 20.25
C LEU A 431 3.39 -0.92 19.53
N ARG A 432 4.29 -1.72 20.07
CA ARG A 432 4.47 -3.13 19.67
C ARG A 432 3.49 -3.97 20.49
N PRO A 433 2.51 -4.62 19.86
CA PRO A 433 1.47 -5.31 20.59
C PRO A 433 2.02 -6.58 21.26
N THR A 434 1.61 -6.80 22.50
CA THR A 434 2.02 -7.93 23.36
C THR A 434 0.82 -8.69 23.92
N GLU A 435 -0.38 -8.12 23.82
CA GLU A 435 -1.63 -8.66 24.33
C GLU A 435 -2.67 -8.68 23.20
N SER A 436 -3.61 -9.63 23.23
CA SER A 436 -4.69 -9.73 22.22
C SER A 436 -5.97 -9.00 22.61
N HIS A 437 -5.97 -8.31 23.76
CA HIS A 437 -7.08 -7.46 24.21
C HIS A 437 -6.51 -6.20 24.83
N VAL A 438 -6.71 -5.07 24.15
CA VAL A 438 -6.12 -3.78 24.51
C VAL A 438 -7.16 -2.69 24.39
N LEU A 439 -7.29 -1.88 25.44
CA LEU A 439 -8.12 -0.68 25.45
C LEU A 439 -7.21 0.54 25.35
N MET A 440 -7.53 1.45 24.45
CA MET A 440 -6.76 2.67 24.23
C MET A 440 -7.66 3.89 24.18
N GLN A 441 -7.15 4.98 24.74
CA GLN A 441 -7.82 6.27 24.75
C GLN A 441 -6.83 7.31 24.23
N VAL A 442 -7.27 8.06 23.22
CA VAL A 442 -6.55 9.22 22.69
C VAL A 442 -7.31 10.46 23.12
N SER A 443 -6.59 11.41 23.71
CA SER A 443 -7.07 12.76 23.98
C SER A 443 -5.98 13.74 23.55
N PRO A 444 -6.23 15.07 23.58
CA PRO A 444 -5.21 16.03 23.21
C PRO A 444 -3.88 15.75 23.90
N ARG A 445 -2.83 15.55 23.10
CA ARG A 445 -1.45 15.30 23.53
C ARG A 445 -1.24 14.03 24.38
N LYS A 446 -2.17 13.08 24.38
CA LYS A 446 -2.15 11.97 25.32
C LYS A 446 -2.63 10.66 24.70
N LEU A 447 -1.86 9.60 24.95
CA LEU A 447 -2.22 8.22 24.68
C LEU A 447 -2.26 7.44 26.00
N LYS A 448 -3.38 6.80 26.29
CA LYS A 448 -3.51 5.84 27.39
C LYS A 448 -3.70 4.44 26.82
N VAL A 449 -2.97 3.46 27.35
CA VAL A 449 -3.05 2.05 26.96
C VAL A 449 -3.28 1.21 28.20
N THR A 450 -4.31 0.36 28.17
CA THR A 450 -4.66 -0.57 29.25
C THR A 450 -4.75 -1.98 28.70
N TYR A 451 -4.22 -2.96 29.44
CA TYR A 451 -4.36 -4.38 29.15
C TYR A 451 -5.36 -5.01 30.12
N PRO A 452 -6.65 -5.17 29.76
CA PRO A 452 -7.68 -5.61 30.70
C PRO A 452 -7.45 -7.02 31.26
N LYS A 453 -6.73 -7.86 30.50
CA LYS A 453 -6.35 -9.23 30.89
C LYS A 453 -4.86 -9.35 31.24
N GLY A 454 -4.15 -8.22 31.29
CA GLY A 454 -2.73 -8.21 31.62
C GLY A 454 -2.49 -8.57 33.09
N THR A 455 -1.25 -8.95 33.39
CA THR A 455 -0.82 -9.32 34.75
C THR A 455 0.51 -8.65 35.08
N SER A 456 1.14 -9.02 36.20
CA SER A 456 2.51 -8.59 36.51
C SER A 456 3.56 -9.07 35.49
N SER A 457 3.23 -10.02 34.60
CA SER A 457 4.11 -10.44 33.51
C SER A 457 3.94 -9.60 32.23
N SER A 458 2.91 -8.75 32.15
CA SER A 458 2.68 -7.92 30.97
C SER A 458 3.76 -6.86 30.81
N VAL A 459 4.05 -6.49 29.57
CA VAL A 459 5.02 -5.45 29.23
C VAL A 459 4.46 -4.54 28.15
N PHE A 460 4.71 -3.24 28.28
CA PHE A 460 4.44 -2.26 27.25
C PHE A 460 5.72 -2.00 26.47
N THR A 461 5.69 -2.26 25.17
CA THR A 461 6.85 -2.09 24.30
C THR A 461 6.55 -1.02 23.26
N PHE A 462 7.34 0.04 23.23
CA PHE A 462 7.26 1.10 22.22
C PHE A 462 8.52 1.11 21.38
N VAL A 463 8.36 1.29 20.08
CA VAL A 463 9.48 1.55 19.16
C VAL A 463 9.44 3.01 18.74
N VAL A 464 10.61 3.64 18.71
CA VAL A 464 10.75 5.09 18.51
C VAL A 464 11.83 5.38 17.46
N SER A 465 11.57 6.37 16.62
CA SER A 465 12.47 6.81 15.56
C SER A 465 13.84 7.26 16.10
N PRO A 466 14.96 6.87 15.47
CA PRO A 466 16.27 7.44 15.76
C PRO A 466 16.37 8.89 15.25
N SER A 467 17.31 9.66 15.79
CA SER A 467 17.58 11.03 15.32
C SER A 467 19.07 11.28 15.08
N LEU A 468 19.39 12.19 14.15
CA LEU A 468 20.78 12.57 13.89
C LEU A 468 21.35 13.46 15.01
N ALA A 469 20.54 14.33 15.59
CA ALA A 469 20.94 15.27 16.64
C ALA A 469 21.23 14.54 17.96
N LYS A 470 20.45 13.51 18.26
CA LYS A 470 20.61 12.66 19.44
C LYS A 470 20.52 11.19 19.02
N ARG A 471 21.69 10.63 18.70
CA ARG A 471 21.81 9.25 18.20
C ARG A 471 21.57 8.22 19.30
N ASP A 472 22.19 8.44 20.46
CA ASP A 472 22.12 7.55 21.62
C ASP A 472 20.96 7.95 22.54
N VAL A 473 20.04 7.02 22.78
CA VAL A 473 18.86 7.21 23.64
C VAL A 473 19.07 6.45 24.95
N LYS A 474 19.00 7.16 26.08
CA LYS A 474 19.11 6.59 27.44
C LYS A 474 17.85 6.81 28.27
N SER A 475 16.93 7.66 27.81
CA SER A 475 15.64 7.92 28.42
C SER A 475 14.68 8.58 27.42
N TRP A 476 13.41 8.73 27.80
CA TRP A 476 12.44 9.51 27.04
C TRP A 476 12.87 10.97 26.81
N ALA A 477 13.70 11.54 27.69
CA ALA A 477 14.22 12.90 27.53
C ALA A 477 15.29 13.04 26.42
N ASP A 478 15.78 11.93 25.87
CA ASP A 478 16.70 11.94 24.72
C ASP A 478 15.95 11.87 23.37
N ILE A 479 14.63 11.75 23.37
CA ILE A 479 13.84 11.75 22.13
C ILE A 479 13.80 13.18 21.57
N GLN A 480 14.21 13.34 20.32
CA GLN A 480 14.33 14.65 19.69
C GLN A 480 12.97 15.17 19.19
N GLY A 481 12.70 16.46 19.38
CA GLY A 481 11.55 17.12 18.76
C GLY A 481 10.29 17.16 19.63
N VAL A 482 10.28 16.40 20.72
CA VAL A 482 9.12 16.25 21.59
C VAL A 482 9.58 15.87 22.99
N SER A 483 8.96 16.50 23.99
CA SER A 483 9.03 16.08 25.38
C SER A 483 7.99 14.99 25.61
N ILE A 484 8.44 13.82 26.06
CA ILE A 484 7.59 12.67 26.38
C ILE A 484 7.64 12.42 27.87
N SER A 485 6.48 12.41 28.52
CA SER A 485 6.32 11.96 29.89
C SER A 485 5.50 10.68 29.97
N VAL A 486 5.91 9.78 30.86
CA VAL A 486 5.29 8.46 31.02
C VAL A 486 4.83 8.29 32.46
N SER A 487 3.57 7.88 32.62
CA SER A 487 2.94 7.59 33.91
C SER A 487 2.04 6.35 33.81
N GLY A 488 1.30 6.03 34.87
CA GLY A 488 0.48 4.82 34.98
C GLY A 488 0.93 3.95 36.15
N ASN A 489 0.70 2.64 36.06
CA ASN A 489 1.06 1.68 37.10
C ASN A 489 2.24 0.76 36.69
N VAL A 490 2.93 1.09 35.60
CA VAL A 490 4.19 0.47 35.16
C VAL A 490 5.39 1.01 35.92
N ASN A 491 6.51 0.30 35.88
CA ASN A 491 7.80 0.87 36.31
C ASN A 491 8.16 2.06 35.40
N SER A 492 8.57 3.17 36.02
CA SER A 492 8.80 4.45 35.32
C SER A 492 10.01 4.43 34.37
N MET A 493 11.03 3.62 34.68
CA MET A 493 12.24 3.50 33.85
C MET A 493 12.09 2.36 32.85
N PRO A 494 12.14 2.63 31.53
CA PRO A 494 12.13 1.58 30.52
C PRO A 494 13.48 0.87 30.44
N GLU A 495 13.46 -0.39 30.03
CA GLU A 495 14.62 -1.03 29.41
C GLU A 495 14.74 -0.52 27.97
N ILE A 496 15.93 -0.05 27.60
CA ILE A 496 16.17 0.60 26.32
C ILE A 496 17.18 -0.20 25.52
N THR A 497 16.83 -0.49 24.28
CA THR A 497 17.71 -1.17 23.35
C THR A 497 17.61 -0.59 21.95
N PHE A 498 18.63 -0.82 21.13
CA PHE A 498 18.62 -0.44 19.72
C PHE A 498 18.42 -1.67 18.84
N ALA A 499 17.68 -1.49 17.75
CA ALA A 499 17.53 -2.47 16.69
C ALA A 499 17.88 -1.80 15.35
N GLY A 500 18.89 -2.34 14.67
CA GLY A 500 19.44 -1.68 13.50
C GLY A 500 20.03 -2.63 12.47
N ARG A 501 20.10 -2.16 11.23
CA ARG A 501 20.58 -2.92 10.08
C ARG A 501 22.00 -3.47 10.26
N TYR A 502 22.85 -2.75 10.98
CA TYR A 502 24.27 -3.08 11.17
C TYR A 502 24.62 -3.46 12.62
N GLY A 503 23.62 -3.80 13.43
CA GLY A 503 23.82 -4.24 14.82
C GLY A 503 22.78 -3.68 15.79
N GLY A 504 22.97 -4.00 17.06
CA GLY A 504 22.00 -3.77 18.12
C GLY A 504 21.52 -5.10 18.71
N SER A 505 20.53 -5.02 19.58
CA SER A 505 19.90 -6.18 20.23
C SER A 505 18.82 -6.85 19.38
N GLY A 506 18.44 -6.23 18.27
CA GLY A 506 17.39 -6.70 17.37
C GLY A 506 17.58 -6.19 15.94
N SER A 507 16.65 -6.56 15.08
CA SER A 507 16.63 -6.18 13.66
C SER A 507 15.65 -5.04 13.39
N PRO A 508 15.86 -4.25 12.32
CA PRO A 508 14.89 -3.25 11.86
C PRO A 508 13.47 -3.80 11.73
N ILE A 509 12.48 -2.93 11.92
CA ILE A 509 11.10 -3.22 11.48
C ILE A 509 11.02 -2.71 10.05
N TYR A 510 10.95 -3.62 9.09
CA TYR A 510 11.17 -3.32 7.67
C TYR A 510 12.48 -2.53 7.49
N ASP A 511 12.41 -1.34 6.90
CA ASP A 511 13.58 -0.53 6.62
C ASP A 511 13.93 0.45 7.76
N HIS A 512 13.26 0.33 8.91
CA HIS A 512 13.35 1.28 10.01
C HIS A 512 14.17 0.75 11.19
N ASN A 513 15.39 1.29 11.32
CA ASN A 513 16.13 1.24 12.57
C ASN A 513 15.33 1.95 13.67
N HIS A 514 15.40 1.47 14.91
CA HIS A 514 14.61 2.04 15.99
C HIS A 514 15.21 1.78 17.38
N TRP A 515 14.82 2.65 18.31
CA TRP A 515 15.00 2.41 19.74
C TRP A 515 13.76 1.71 20.28
N THR A 516 13.95 0.66 21.08
CA THR A 516 12.88 -0.06 21.78
C THR A 516 12.88 0.34 23.25
N MET A 517 11.73 0.80 23.73
CA MET A 517 11.46 1.20 25.12
C MET A 517 10.50 0.17 25.73
N VAL A 518 10.95 -0.62 26.71
CA VAL A 518 10.14 -1.65 27.38
C VAL A 518 9.85 -1.26 28.82
N HIS A 519 8.59 -0.99 29.12
CA HIS A 519 8.10 -0.79 30.49
C HIS A 519 7.52 -2.10 31.03
N LYS A 520 8.09 -2.57 32.15
CA LYS A 520 7.62 -3.76 32.88
C LYS A 520 6.68 -3.36 34.01
N MET A 521 5.80 -4.28 34.39
CA MET A 521 5.00 -4.13 35.61
C MET A 521 5.84 -4.36 36.88
N PRO A 522 5.44 -3.78 38.04
CA PRO A 522 5.99 -4.17 39.33
C PRO A 522 5.84 -5.67 39.58
N ALA A 523 6.81 -6.29 40.26
CA ALA A 523 6.83 -7.73 40.50
C ALA A 523 5.58 -8.25 41.24
N VAL A 524 5.01 -7.42 42.12
CA VAL A 524 3.73 -7.64 42.79
C VAL A 524 2.78 -6.55 42.33
N PHE A 525 1.77 -6.94 41.56
CA PHE A 525 0.80 -6.02 40.98
C PHE A 525 -0.60 -6.66 40.97
N GLU A 526 -1.62 -5.87 41.32
CA GLU A 526 -3.04 -6.22 41.24
C GLU A 526 -3.79 -5.14 40.47
N GLY A 527 -4.72 -5.53 39.60
CA GLY A 527 -5.46 -4.63 38.71
C GLY A 527 -5.10 -4.86 37.24
N ALA A 528 -5.47 -3.90 36.38
CA ALA A 528 -5.16 -3.93 34.95
C ALA A 528 -3.88 -3.11 34.66
N PRO A 529 -2.86 -3.68 34.00
CA PRO A 529 -1.70 -2.92 33.55
C PRO A 529 -2.10 -1.71 32.71
N GLU A 530 -1.48 -0.57 32.99
CA GLU A 530 -1.80 0.72 32.38
C GLU A 530 -0.55 1.59 32.22
N ILE A 531 -0.38 2.14 31.03
CA ILE A 531 0.60 3.18 30.74
C ILE A 531 -0.06 4.39 30.08
N ILE A 532 0.39 5.57 30.47
CA ILE A 532 -0.03 6.86 29.92
C ILE A 532 1.20 7.55 29.36
N ILE A 533 1.11 8.02 28.12
CA ILE A 533 2.14 8.80 27.42
C ILE A 533 1.56 10.17 27.09
N GLU A 534 2.24 11.21 27.54
CA GLU A 534 1.88 12.61 27.27
C GLU A 534 3.00 13.29 26.47
N PHE A 535 2.61 14.06 25.47
CA PHE A 535 3.48 14.67 24.47
C PHE A 535 3.40 16.19 24.52
N GLU A 536 4.53 16.85 24.76
CA GLU A 536 4.63 18.30 24.71
C GLU A 536 5.67 18.69 23.65
N LEU A 537 5.31 19.52 22.68
CA LEU A 537 6.24 19.93 21.64
C LEU A 537 7.30 20.89 22.21
N ASP A 538 8.56 20.62 21.90
CA ASP A 538 9.66 21.47 22.33
C ASP A 538 9.57 22.84 21.64
N ALA A 539 9.17 23.87 22.39
CA ALA A 539 9.11 25.25 21.89
C ALA A 539 10.45 25.75 21.32
N ALA A 540 11.57 25.12 21.70
CA ALA A 540 12.93 25.51 21.36
C ALA A 540 13.43 25.06 19.97
N LEU A 541 12.68 24.25 19.22
CA LEU A 541 13.14 23.70 17.93
C LEU A 541 12.64 24.43 16.68
N LYS A 542 12.03 25.62 16.84
CA LYS A 542 11.69 26.54 15.73
C LYS A 542 12.90 27.16 14.99
N GLY A 543 14.11 26.68 15.23
CA GLY A 543 15.29 27.19 14.54
C GLY A 543 16.53 26.35 14.80
N TYR A 544 16.81 25.40 13.91
CA TYR A 544 18.16 24.85 13.75
C TYR A 544 18.66 25.18 12.33
N PRO A 545 19.36 26.31 12.12
CA PRO A 545 20.14 26.51 10.92
C PRO A 545 21.45 25.73 11.09
N GLY A 546 21.60 24.58 10.44
CA GLY A 546 22.83 23.81 10.67
C GLY A 546 22.98 22.48 9.97
N LEU A 547 22.92 22.45 8.64
CA LEU A 547 23.78 21.55 7.87
C LEU A 547 24.48 22.37 6.79
N VAL A 548 25.68 22.81 7.15
CA VAL A 548 26.65 23.44 6.28
C VAL A 548 26.82 22.58 5.03
N LYS A 549 26.66 23.22 3.86
CA LYS A 549 27.11 22.72 2.56
C LYS A 549 28.50 22.10 2.70
N GLN A 550 28.60 20.78 2.58
CA GLN A 550 29.83 20.18 2.07
C GLN A 550 29.63 19.94 0.59
N THR A 551 30.02 20.95 -0.18
CA THR A 551 30.47 20.79 -1.55
C THR A 551 31.66 19.81 -1.58
N ARG A 552 31.49 18.67 -2.25
CA ARG A 552 32.34 18.27 -3.38
C ARG A 552 31.66 17.18 -4.19
#